data_AF-A0A1T4XR67-F1
#
_entry.id   AF-A0A1T4XR67-F1
#
_cell.length_a   1.000
_cell.length_b   1.000
_cell.length_c   1.000
_cell.angle_alpha   90.00
_cell.angle_beta   90.00
_cell.angle_gamma   90.00
#
_symmetry.space_group_name_H-M   'P 1'
#
loop_
_entity.id
_entity.type
_entity.pdbx_description
1 polymer ?
#
loop_
_entity_poly.entity_id
_entity_poly.type
_entity_poly.pdbx_seq_one_letter_code
_entity_poly.pdbx_strand_id
1 'polypeptide(L)'
;MNHSQQPVLTQASRLLTGALLLMLVSCVSPRYVKPTPVLREKAVYHPAQPPPGGTQKWNPAWWIGNADDPQPPEWYRPGQRLRGPLWQFRNPLHNFTFYMIGIHDKEFVRRGRSPSAVFHPEGGWNWAVAERGFLRLPFVSYQGRYVRWYALWREKGNFGLKFQRSPKK
;
A
#
# COMPACT_ATOMS: atom_id res chain seq x y z
N MET A 1 4.16 -17.83 -45.46
CA MET A 1 4.78 -17.44 -44.17
C MET A 1 3.71 -16.78 -43.32
N ASN A 2 3.13 -17.51 -42.37
CA ASN A 2 2.08 -17.01 -41.48
C ASN A 2 2.70 -16.26 -40.30
N HIS A 3 2.44 -14.95 -40.21
CA HIS A 3 2.75 -14.16 -39.03
C HIS A 3 1.77 -14.52 -37.91
N SER A 4 2.25 -15.28 -36.93
CA SER A 4 1.54 -15.57 -35.68
C SER A 4 1.43 -14.30 -34.84
N GLN A 5 0.27 -13.65 -34.85
CA GLN A 5 -0.11 -12.70 -33.82
C GLN A 5 -0.34 -13.47 -32.51
N GLN A 6 0.55 -13.32 -31.54
CA GLN A 6 0.28 -13.83 -30.18
C GLN A 6 -0.73 -12.91 -29.46
N PRO A 7 -1.66 -13.46 -28.65
CA PRO A 7 -2.85 -12.72 -28.25
C PRO A 7 -2.59 -11.88 -27.00
N VAL A 8 -2.72 -10.56 -27.13
CA VAL A 8 -2.78 -9.56 -26.04
C VAL A 8 -3.78 -9.96 -24.94
N LEU A 9 -4.80 -10.75 -25.29
CA LEU A 9 -5.81 -11.30 -24.39
C LEU A 9 -5.24 -12.17 -23.25
N THR A 10 -4.08 -12.81 -23.44
CA THR A 10 -3.47 -13.70 -22.44
C THR A 10 -2.67 -12.98 -21.35
N GLN A 11 -2.22 -11.75 -21.59
CA GLN A 11 -1.54 -10.95 -20.56
C GLN A 11 -2.53 -10.29 -19.60
N ALA A 12 -3.63 -9.74 -20.14
CA ALA A 12 -4.68 -9.13 -19.33
C ALA A 12 -5.33 -10.13 -18.37
N SER A 13 -5.59 -11.36 -18.83
CA SER A 13 -6.15 -12.43 -17.99
C SER A 13 -5.19 -12.85 -16.87
N ARG A 14 -3.88 -12.95 -17.13
CA ARG A 14 -2.87 -13.26 -16.09
C ARG A 14 -2.76 -12.17 -15.03
N LEU A 15 -2.84 -10.90 -15.43
CA LEU A 15 -2.83 -9.76 -14.50
C LEU A 15 -4.10 -9.74 -13.63
N LEU A 16 -5.26 -10.00 -14.22
CA LEU A 16 -6.53 -10.12 -13.50
C LEU A 16 -6.52 -11.29 -12.51
N THR A 17 -6.02 -12.46 -12.92
CA THR A 17 -5.89 -13.62 -12.04
C THR A 17 -4.90 -13.36 -10.90
N GLY A 18 -3.77 -12.71 -11.17
CA GLY A 18 -2.79 -12.32 -10.14
C GLY A 18 -3.34 -11.32 -9.12
N ALA A 19 -4.08 -10.31 -9.59
CA ALA A 19 -4.74 -9.33 -8.72
C ALA A 19 -5.85 -9.98 -7.88
N LEU A 20 -6.65 -10.87 -8.47
CA LEU A 20 -7.70 -11.61 -7.78
C LEU A 20 -7.13 -12.55 -6.70
N LEU A 21 -6.03 -13.25 -7.00
CA LEU A 21 -5.34 -14.10 -6.04
C LEU A 21 -4.76 -13.28 -4.86
N LEU A 22 -4.16 -12.11 -5.15
CA LEU A 22 -3.71 -11.17 -4.12
C LEU A 22 -4.88 -10.70 -3.24
N MET A 23 -6.04 -10.37 -3.83
CA MET A 23 -7.23 -9.99 -3.06
C MET A 23 -7.77 -11.13 -2.22
N LEU A 24 -7.82 -12.36 -2.73
CA LEU A 24 -8.30 -13.54 -1.99
C LEU A 24 -7.37 -13.89 -0.82
N VAL A 25 -6.04 -13.84 -1.02
CA VAL A 25 -5.06 -14.01 0.06
C VAL A 25 -5.15 -12.87 1.07
N SER A 26 -5.53 -11.66 0.66
CA SER A 26 -5.75 -10.54 1.57
C SER A 26 -7.06 -10.66 2.38
N CYS A 27 -8.06 -11.42 1.89
CA CYS A 27 -9.34 -11.61 2.57
C CYS A 27 -9.40 -12.84 3.50
N VAL A 28 -8.66 -13.91 3.22
CA VAL A 28 -8.81 -15.22 3.93
C VAL A 28 -7.68 -15.52 4.92
N SER A 29 -6.85 -14.53 5.19
CA SER A 29 -5.47 -14.81 5.53
C SER A 29 -5.25 -15.42 6.94
N PRO A 30 -4.56 -16.58 7.05
CA PRO A 30 -4.37 -17.32 8.30
C PRO A 30 -3.66 -16.49 9.38
N ARG A 31 -3.80 -16.90 10.66
CA ARG A 31 -3.13 -16.27 11.80
C ARG A 31 -1.64 -16.11 11.50
N TYR A 32 -1.14 -14.89 11.63
CA TYR A 32 0.29 -14.61 11.51
C TYR A 32 0.99 -15.18 12.73
N VAL A 33 1.92 -16.11 12.51
CA VAL A 33 2.84 -16.59 13.57
C VAL A 33 4.06 -15.67 13.53
N LYS A 34 4.35 -15.00 14.65
CA LYS A 34 5.53 -14.15 14.77
C LYS A 34 6.79 -14.99 14.45
N PRO A 35 7.56 -14.65 13.40
CA PRO A 35 8.78 -15.36 13.09
C PRO A 35 9.80 -15.10 14.21
N THR A 36 10.49 -16.17 14.62
CA THR A 36 11.63 -16.10 15.53
C THR A 36 12.64 -15.07 14.98
N PRO A 37 13.14 -14.12 15.80
CA PRO A 37 14.05 -13.09 15.32
C PRO A 37 15.35 -13.74 14.82
N VAL A 38 15.51 -13.78 13.49
CA VAL A 38 16.79 -14.11 12.87
C VAL A 38 17.70 -12.89 13.07
N LEU A 39 18.74 -13.08 13.89
CA LEU A 39 19.62 -12.07 14.49
C LEU A 39 20.40 -11.14 13.52
N ARG A 40 20.17 -11.20 12.20
CA ARG A 40 21.05 -10.54 11.21
C ARG A 40 20.42 -9.43 10.37
N GLU A 41 19.10 -9.35 10.27
CA GLU A 41 18.43 -8.29 9.49
C GLU A 41 17.64 -7.34 10.38
N LYS A 42 17.75 -6.03 10.09
CA LYS A 42 16.84 -5.04 10.68
C LYS A 42 15.42 -5.43 10.28
N ALA A 43 14.65 -5.91 11.25
CA ALA A 43 13.27 -6.33 11.09
C ALA A 43 12.38 -5.45 11.98
N VAL A 44 11.28 -4.96 11.43
CA VAL A 44 10.30 -4.13 12.15
C VAL A 44 8.97 -4.86 12.13
N TYR A 45 8.42 -5.12 13.32
CA TYR A 45 7.08 -5.67 13.45
C TYR A 45 6.05 -4.56 13.36
N HIS A 46 5.00 -4.79 12.56
CA HIS A 46 3.86 -3.89 12.44
C HIS A 46 2.60 -4.60 12.94
N PRO A 47 1.92 -4.08 13.98
CA PRO A 47 0.64 -4.61 14.42
C PRO A 47 -0.46 -4.28 13.40
N ALA A 48 -1.54 -5.06 13.43
CA ALA A 48 -2.73 -4.77 12.64
C ALA A 48 -3.37 -3.43 13.05
N GLN A 49 -3.73 -2.61 12.08
CA GLN A 49 -4.42 -1.33 12.26
C GLN A 49 -5.70 -1.32 11.42
N PRO A 50 -6.77 -2.03 11.86
CA PRO A 50 -8.05 -1.98 11.16
C PRO A 50 -8.70 -0.60 11.33
N PRO A 51 -9.49 -0.14 10.34
CA PRO A 51 -10.17 1.14 10.43
C PRO A 51 -11.32 1.09 11.45
N PRO A 52 -11.77 2.25 11.95
CA PRO A 52 -12.99 2.35 12.74
C PRO A 52 -14.20 1.73 12.01
N GLY A 53 -14.88 0.79 12.65
CA GLY A 53 -16.02 0.06 12.04
C GLY A 53 -15.63 -1.12 11.15
N GLY A 54 -14.33 -1.44 11.04
CA GLY A 54 -13.84 -2.60 10.31
C GLY A 54 -13.82 -2.41 8.79
N THR A 55 -13.34 -3.44 8.09
CA THR A 55 -13.17 -3.39 6.63
C THR A 55 -14.41 -3.87 5.89
N GLN A 56 -14.90 -3.11 4.89
CA GLN A 56 -15.98 -3.54 4.00
C GLN A 56 -15.42 -3.99 2.64
N LYS A 57 -14.57 -5.01 2.65
CA LYS A 57 -13.80 -5.41 1.46
C LYS A 57 -14.68 -5.84 0.28
N TRP A 58 -15.87 -6.34 0.56
CA TRP A 58 -16.84 -6.77 -0.46
C TRP A 58 -17.64 -5.63 -1.10
N ASN A 59 -17.50 -4.40 -0.61
CA ASN A 59 -18.24 -3.24 -1.09
C ASN A 59 -17.32 -2.33 -1.93
N PRO A 60 -17.41 -2.34 -3.28
CA PRO A 60 -16.57 -1.48 -4.12
C PRO A 60 -16.75 0.02 -3.86
N ALA A 61 -17.95 0.44 -3.43
CA ALA A 61 -18.19 1.83 -3.05
C ALA A 61 -17.40 2.23 -1.79
N TRP A 62 -17.09 1.28 -0.91
CA TRP A 62 -16.21 1.52 0.23
C TRP A 62 -14.76 1.73 -0.23
N TRP A 63 -14.30 1.10 -1.31
CA TRP A 63 -12.91 1.16 -1.77
C TRP A 63 -12.46 2.57 -2.14
N ILE A 64 -13.37 3.38 -2.65
CA ILE A 64 -13.12 4.75 -3.09
C ILE A 64 -13.08 5.77 -1.93
N GLY A 65 -13.50 5.37 -0.73
CA GLY A 65 -13.53 6.22 0.45
C GLY A 65 -12.26 6.17 1.31
N ASN A 66 -12.36 6.81 2.48
CA ASN A 66 -11.35 6.88 3.52
C ASN A 66 -11.98 6.53 4.88
N ALA A 67 -11.77 5.29 5.34
CA ALA A 67 -12.33 4.77 6.59
C ALA A 67 -11.54 5.22 7.83
N ASP A 68 -10.27 5.59 7.68
CA ASP A 68 -9.45 6.12 8.79
C ASP A 68 -9.90 7.53 9.20
N ASP A 69 -10.46 8.27 8.24
CA ASP A 69 -10.87 9.66 8.39
C ASP A 69 -12.22 9.89 7.70
N PRO A 70 -13.32 9.31 8.24
CA PRO A 70 -14.60 9.23 7.55
C PRO A 70 -15.33 10.57 7.48
N GLN A 71 -15.08 11.47 8.43
CA GLN A 71 -15.81 12.75 8.55
C GLN A 71 -14.85 13.94 8.53
N PRO A 72 -15.20 15.02 7.81
CA PRO A 72 -14.39 16.23 7.82
C PRO A 72 -14.41 16.91 9.20
N PRO A 73 -13.27 17.34 9.74
CA PRO A 73 -13.21 18.15 10.96
C PRO A 73 -13.78 19.54 10.71
N GLU A 74 -14.16 20.23 11.78
CA GLU A 74 -14.97 21.46 11.70
C GLU A 74 -14.31 22.59 10.91
N TRP A 75 -12.99 22.68 10.96
CA TRP A 75 -12.22 23.68 10.21
C TRP A 75 -12.15 23.41 8.71
N TYR A 76 -12.50 22.21 8.23
CA TYR A 76 -12.36 21.87 6.82
C TYR A 76 -13.52 22.46 6.01
N ARG A 77 -13.26 23.56 5.28
CA ARG A 77 -14.21 24.19 4.35
C ARG A 77 -15.59 24.42 5.00
N PRO A 78 -15.65 25.20 6.10
CA PRO A 78 -16.89 25.46 6.82
C PRO A 78 -17.95 26.07 5.89
N GLY A 79 -19.22 25.67 6.05
CA GLY A 79 -20.34 26.16 5.26
C GLY A 79 -20.45 25.62 3.82
N GLN A 80 -19.47 24.86 3.32
CA GLN A 80 -19.54 24.34 1.96
C GLN A 80 -20.40 23.07 1.86
N ARG A 81 -21.43 23.08 1.00
CA ARG A 81 -22.36 21.96 0.82
C ARG A 81 -21.69 20.63 0.40
N LEU A 82 -20.58 20.73 -0.33
CA LEU A 82 -19.81 19.56 -0.80
C LEU A 82 -18.64 19.20 0.13
N ARG A 83 -18.61 19.70 1.38
CA ARG A 83 -17.53 19.46 2.35
C ARG A 83 -17.21 17.97 2.53
N GLY A 84 -18.23 17.13 2.71
CA GLY A 84 -18.07 15.68 2.88
C GLY A 84 -17.43 15.00 1.66
N PRO A 85 -18.02 15.10 0.45
CA PRO A 85 -17.41 14.56 -0.77
C PRO A 85 -15.99 15.08 -1.00
N LEU A 86 -15.76 16.40 -0.86
CA LEU A 86 -14.45 17.01 -1.05
C LEU A 86 -13.43 16.55 -0.01
N TRP A 87 -13.86 16.15 1.19
CA TRP A 87 -12.98 15.57 2.21
C TRP A 87 -12.46 14.21 1.78
N GLN A 88 -13.37 13.36 1.31
CA GLN A 88 -13.08 12.01 0.83
C GLN A 88 -12.18 12.05 -0.42
N PHE A 89 -12.40 12.99 -1.34
CA PHE A 89 -11.59 13.17 -2.56
C PHE A 89 -10.17 13.70 -2.34
N ARG A 90 -9.75 14.07 -1.11
CA ARG A 90 -8.33 14.40 -0.86
C ARG A 90 -7.43 13.18 -0.95
N ASN A 91 -7.98 12.00 -0.69
CA ASN A 91 -7.28 10.73 -0.79
C ASN A 91 -8.23 9.68 -1.38
N PRO A 92 -8.61 9.83 -2.66
CA PRO A 92 -9.47 8.86 -3.30
C PRO A 92 -8.73 7.51 -3.31
N LEU A 93 -9.45 6.41 -3.10
CA LEU A 93 -8.88 5.06 -3.04
C LEU A 93 -8.02 4.79 -1.79
N HIS A 94 -8.17 5.56 -0.71
CA HIS A 94 -7.48 5.26 0.55
C HIS A 94 -7.78 3.83 1.01
N ASN A 95 -9.07 3.47 1.09
CA ASN A 95 -9.47 2.13 1.52
C ASN A 95 -8.94 1.04 0.61
N PHE A 96 -8.98 1.27 -0.71
CA PHE A 96 -8.41 0.34 -1.68
C PHE A 96 -6.92 0.08 -1.41
N THR A 97 -6.12 1.15 -1.32
CA THR A 97 -4.66 1.07 -1.21
C THR A 97 -4.16 0.59 0.15
N PHE A 98 -4.92 0.82 1.22
CA PHE A 98 -4.57 0.41 2.59
C PHE A 98 -5.06 -1.00 2.94
N TYR A 99 -6.26 -1.39 2.49
CA TYR A 99 -6.96 -2.58 3.00
C TYR A 99 -7.26 -3.65 1.95
N MET A 100 -7.47 -3.27 0.70
CA MET A 100 -7.78 -4.22 -0.38
C MET A 100 -6.51 -4.84 -0.94
N ILE A 101 -5.64 -3.98 -1.49
CA ILE A 101 -4.32 -4.38 -1.98
C ILE A 101 -3.25 -4.24 -0.90
N GLY A 102 -3.49 -3.38 0.09
CA GLY A 102 -2.65 -3.24 1.26
C GLY A 102 -2.90 -4.32 2.31
N ILE A 103 -2.02 -4.32 3.30
CA ILE A 103 -2.07 -5.21 4.47
C ILE A 103 -2.10 -4.42 5.78
N HIS A 104 -2.61 -3.18 5.75
CA HIS A 104 -2.62 -2.29 6.92
C HIS A 104 -3.44 -2.83 8.09
N ASP A 105 -4.51 -3.56 7.78
CA ASP A 105 -5.39 -4.25 8.72
C ASP A 105 -4.81 -5.57 9.26
N LYS A 106 -3.54 -5.87 8.98
CA LYS A 106 -2.91 -7.15 9.31
C LYS A 106 -1.57 -6.95 9.99
N GLU A 107 -1.18 -7.94 10.78
CA GLU A 107 0.17 -8.03 11.29
C GLU A 107 1.14 -8.48 10.19
N PHE A 108 2.32 -7.88 10.15
CA PHE A 108 3.42 -8.27 9.27
C PHE A 108 4.77 -7.84 9.84
N VAL A 109 5.85 -8.41 9.30
CA VAL A 109 7.22 -7.96 9.57
C VAL A 109 7.79 -7.33 8.31
N ARG A 110 8.52 -6.24 8.46
CA ARG A 110 9.18 -5.54 7.37
C ARG A 110 10.70 -5.65 7.54
N ARG A 111 11.38 -6.14 6.50
CA ARG A 111 12.83 -6.34 6.47
C ARG A 111 13.47 -5.57 5.33
N GLY A 112 14.73 -5.17 5.48
CA GLY A 112 15.50 -4.55 4.40
C GLY A 112 16.51 -3.52 4.88
N ARG A 113 16.87 -2.58 4.00
CA ARG A 113 17.92 -1.59 4.26
C ARG A 113 17.54 -0.57 5.33
N SER A 114 16.37 0.04 5.22
CA SER A 114 15.78 0.93 6.22
C SER A 114 14.29 0.64 6.35
N PRO A 115 13.92 -0.47 7.02
CA PRO A 115 12.55 -0.97 7.05
C PRO A 115 11.59 -0.04 7.79
N SER A 116 12.05 0.71 8.80
CA SER A 116 11.27 1.68 9.56
C SER A 116 11.06 3.02 8.85
N ALA A 117 11.58 3.19 7.63
CA ALA A 117 11.51 4.45 6.91
C ALA A 117 11.02 4.26 5.46
N VAL A 118 10.27 5.25 4.95
CA VAL A 118 9.89 5.30 3.54
C VAL A 118 11.09 5.62 2.66
N PHE A 119 12.00 6.48 3.12
CA PHE A 119 13.24 6.84 2.42
C PHE A 119 14.44 6.59 3.32
N HIS A 120 15.59 6.26 2.73
CA HIS A 120 16.81 6.05 3.49
C HIS A 120 17.19 7.36 4.23
N PRO A 121 17.50 7.33 5.54
CA PRO A 121 17.80 8.55 6.31
C PRO A 121 18.94 9.38 5.71
N GLU A 122 19.94 8.71 5.14
CA GLU A 122 21.12 9.35 4.52
C GLU A 122 20.90 9.69 3.02
N GLY A 123 19.69 9.49 2.50
CA GLY A 123 19.40 9.61 1.06
C GLY A 123 19.82 8.37 0.25
N GLY A 124 19.63 8.45 -1.06
CA GLY A 124 19.86 7.34 -1.99
C GLY A 124 18.74 6.31 -2.01
N TRP A 125 19.09 5.06 -2.30
CA TRP A 125 18.15 3.96 -2.44
C TRP A 125 17.75 3.37 -1.09
N ASN A 126 16.45 3.14 -0.91
CA ASN A 126 15.92 2.26 0.13
C ASN A 126 15.12 1.13 -0.51
N TRP A 127 15.14 -0.03 0.14
CA TRP A 127 14.28 -1.14 -0.19
C TRP A 127 13.86 -1.87 1.08
N ALA A 128 12.68 -2.46 1.02
CA ALA A 128 12.18 -3.33 2.06
C ALA A 128 11.22 -4.36 1.48
N VAL A 129 10.94 -5.41 2.24
CA VAL A 129 9.92 -6.39 1.94
C VAL A 129 9.03 -6.54 3.16
N ALA A 130 7.72 -6.35 2.97
CA ALA A 130 6.73 -6.72 3.98
C ALA A 130 6.41 -8.22 3.84
N GLU A 131 6.61 -8.95 4.93
CA GLU A 131 6.51 -10.40 5.02
C GLU A 131 5.32 -10.78 5.90
N ARG A 132 4.44 -11.61 5.34
CA ARG A 132 3.31 -12.18 6.07
C ARG A 132 3.05 -13.61 5.61
N GLY A 133 3.43 -14.61 6.41
CA GLY A 133 3.37 -16.00 5.98
C GLY A 133 4.24 -16.22 4.74
N PHE A 134 3.64 -16.68 3.63
CA PHE A 134 4.31 -16.81 2.33
C PHE A 134 4.31 -15.52 1.50
N LEU A 135 3.49 -14.52 1.87
CA LEU A 135 3.38 -13.29 1.11
C LEU A 135 4.65 -12.45 1.30
N ARG A 136 5.21 -11.98 0.18
CA ARG A 136 6.36 -11.07 0.12
C ARG A 136 6.00 -9.88 -0.74
N LEU A 137 5.86 -8.72 -0.10
CA LEU A 137 5.41 -7.48 -0.74
C LEU A 137 6.58 -6.50 -0.80
N PRO A 138 7.17 -6.31 -1.99
CA PRO A 138 8.36 -5.47 -2.12
C PRO A 138 8.04 -3.99 -1.99
N PHE A 139 9.06 -3.23 -1.64
CA PHE A 139 9.10 -1.79 -1.56
C PHE A 139 10.42 -1.28 -2.07
N VAL A 140 10.39 -0.20 -2.84
CA VAL A 140 11.59 0.52 -3.27
C VAL A 140 11.34 2.02 -3.25
N SER A 141 12.35 2.76 -2.85
CA SER A 141 12.37 4.22 -2.96
C SER A 141 13.75 4.75 -3.26
N TYR A 142 13.78 5.96 -3.78
CA TYR A 142 14.99 6.71 -4.03
C TYR A 142 14.81 8.17 -3.62
N GLN A 143 15.82 8.71 -2.95
CA GLN A 143 15.91 10.11 -2.56
C GLN A 143 17.24 10.69 -3.05
N GLY A 144 17.20 11.41 -4.16
CA GLY A 144 18.37 12.10 -4.72
C GLY A 144 18.22 13.62 -4.71
N ARG A 145 19.24 14.31 -5.23
CA ARG A 145 19.28 15.77 -5.34
C ARG A 145 18.12 16.36 -6.15
N TYR A 146 17.70 15.69 -7.21
CA TYR A 146 16.74 16.22 -8.19
C TYR A 146 15.38 15.53 -8.17
N VAL A 147 15.33 14.27 -7.72
CA VAL A 147 14.13 13.45 -7.76
C VAL A 147 13.99 12.66 -6.47
N ARG A 148 12.75 12.47 -6.06
CA ARG A 148 12.36 11.64 -4.94
C ARG A 148 11.15 10.81 -5.34
N TRP A 149 11.23 9.50 -5.20
CA TRP A 149 10.13 8.63 -5.57
C TRP A 149 10.09 7.34 -4.74
N TYR A 150 8.91 6.74 -4.66
CA TYR A 150 8.73 5.39 -4.12
C TYR A 150 7.69 4.63 -4.93
N ALA A 151 7.74 3.31 -4.84
CA ALA A 151 6.74 2.42 -5.40
C ALA A 151 6.44 1.25 -4.44
N LEU A 152 5.25 0.65 -4.61
CA LEU A 152 4.81 -0.60 -3.99
C LEU A 152 4.46 -0.47 -2.48
N TRP A 153 4.67 -1.51 -1.67
CA TRP A 153 4.12 -1.60 -0.30
C TRP A 153 4.95 -0.83 0.72
N ARG A 154 4.45 0.31 1.18
CA ARG A 154 5.13 1.22 2.10
C ARG A 154 5.21 0.67 3.52
N GLU A 155 5.87 1.45 4.38
CA GLU A 155 6.13 1.13 5.79
C GLU A 155 4.92 0.54 6.52
N LYS A 156 3.75 1.19 6.41
CA LYS A 156 2.51 0.76 7.06
C LYS A 156 1.76 -0.36 6.34
N GLY A 157 2.34 -0.97 5.31
CA GLY A 157 1.71 -2.04 4.53
C GLY A 157 0.71 -1.56 3.48
N ASN A 158 0.59 -0.24 3.26
CA ASN A 158 -0.24 0.33 2.22
C ASN A 158 0.51 0.42 0.88
N PHE A 159 -0.17 0.15 -0.23
CA PHE A 159 0.39 0.25 -1.57
C PHE A 159 0.44 1.71 -2.03
N GLY A 160 1.50 2.12 -2.71
CA GLY A 160 1.50 3.43 -3.34
C GLY A 160 2.65 3.67 -4.31
N LEU A 161 2.43 4.62 -5.21
CA LEU A 161 3.44 5.15 -6.12
C LEU A 161 3.47 6.67 -5.94
N LYS A 162 4.65 7.25 -5.83
CA LYS A 162 4.81 8.70 -5.79
C LYS A 162 6.10 9.10 -6.47
N PHE A 163 6.03 10.14 -7.29
CA PHE A 163 7.17 10.78 -7.90
C PHE A 163 7.12 12.28 -7.61
N GLN A 164 8.26 12.85 -7.22
CA GLN A 164 8.42 14.26 -6.94
C GLN A 164 9.74 14.74 -7.52
N ARG A 165 9.72 15.95 -8.11
CA ARG A 165 10.92 16.72 -8.36
C ARG A 165 11.35 17.37 -7.04
N SER A 166 12.59 17.17 -6.64
CA SER A 166 13.12 17.85 -5.45
C SER A 166 13.15 19.36 -5.72
N PRO A 167 12.74 20.21 -4.76
CA PRO A 167 12.91 21.65 -4.91
C PRO A 167 14.37 21.97 -5.19
N LYS A 168 14.66 22.91 -6.10
CA LYS A 168 16.00 23.51 -6.16
C LYS A 168 16.21 24.21 -4.81
N LYS A 169 17.26 23.84 -4.09
CA LYS A 169 17.75 24.61 -2.94
C LYS A 169 18.20 25.99 -3.44
#